data_AF-A0A971VC47-F1
#
_entry.id   AF-A0A971VC47-F1
#
_cell.length_a   1.000
_cell.length_b   1.000
_cell.length_c   1.000
_cell.angle_alpha   90.00
_cell.angle_beta   90.00
_cell.angle_gamma   90.00
#
_symmetry.space_group_name_H-M   'P 1'
#
loop_
_entity.id
_entity.type
_entity.pdbx_description
1 polymer ?
#
loop_
_entity_poly.entity_id
_entity_poly.type
_entity_poly.pdbx_seq_one_letter_code
_entity_poly.pdbx_strand_id
1 'polypeptide(L)'
;MGSGDEHGELVQAIERGEVWEELISLAKKFDYLEAMPVFSREVVETIIELGEKLDIPVCAVSDARFLRREDEVLLRELNNTKIEAPRYLRDYHGKCSLFSYLSKNIQDRIIIGGPQRVLGMIEDVQWEHVLSLN
;
A
#
# COMPACT_ATOMS: atom_id res chain seq x y z
N MET A 1 7.04 4.44 -8.69
CA MET A 1 6.96 5.04 -7.35
C MET A 1 5.55 4.86 -6.81
N GLY A 2 5.43 4.27 -5.62
CA GLY A 2 4.17 4.14 -4.90
C GLY A 2 3.80 5.41 -4.13
N SER A 3 2.55 5.54 -3.72
CA SER A 3 2.05 6.71 -2.97
C SER A 3 2.56 6.80 -1.52
N GLY A 4 3.18 5.75 -0.99
CA GLY A 4 3.77 5.74 0.34
C GLY A 4 2.80 5.41 1.47
N ASP A 5 3.31 5.56 2.68
CA ASP A 5 2.68 5.19 3.94
C ASP A 5 1.81 6.32 4.52
N GLU A 6 1.50 6.27 5.83
CA GLU A 6 0.72 7.29 6.52
C GLU A 6 1.35 8.70 6.48
N HIS A 7 2.65 8.80 6.19
CA HIS A 7 3.37 10.06 6.04
C HIS A 7 3.49 10.50 4.57
N GLY A 8 2.98 9.70 3.62
CA GLY A 8 2.95 10.02 2.20
C GLY A 8 2.11 11.26 1.87
N GLU A 9 2.54 12.02 0.86
CA GLU A 9 1.91 13.29 0.45
C GLU A 9 0.41 13.09 0.15
N LEU A 10 0.05 11.99 -0.54
CA LEU A 10 -1.33 11.68 -0.90
C LEU A 10 -2.22 11.40 0.32
N VAL A 11 -1.75 10.55 1.23
CA VAL A 11 -2.52 10.20 2.44
C VAL A 11 -2.75 11.45 3.29
N GLN A 12 -1.69 12.23 3.51
CA GLN A 12 -1.77 13.49 4.26
C GLN A 12 -2.72 14.52 3.61
N ALA A 13 -2.79 14.57 2.27
CA ALA A 13 -3.74 15.43 1.56
C ALA A 13 -5.20 14.98 1.77
N ILE A 14 -5.46 13.67 1.72
CA ILE A 14 -6.80 13.13 1.98
C ILE A 14 -7.22 13.43 3.43
N GLU A 15 -6.32 13.24 4.40
CA GLU A 15 -6.60 13.52 5.82
C GLU A 15 -6.86 15.01 6.10
N ARG A 16 -6.20 15.93 5.38
CA ARG A 16 -6.48 17.38 5.46
C ARG A 16 -7.80 17.78 4.79
N GLY A 17 -8.41 16.89 4.02
CA GLY A 17 -9.62 17.18 3.26
C GLY A 17 -9.36 18.12 2.08
N GLU A 18 -8.20 17.98 1.41
CA GLU A 18 -7.92 18.71 0.17
C GLU A 18 -9.00 18.38 -0.88
N VAL A 19 -9.24 19.31 -1.81
CA VAL A 19 -10.31 19.16 -2.80
C VAL A 19 -9.98 18.08 -3.82
N TRP A 20 -11.02 17.48 -4.42
CA TRP A 20 -10.89 16.33 -5.31
C TRP A 20 -9.95 16.57 -6.50
N GLU A 21 -9.97 17.77 -7.09
CA GLU A 21 -9.09 18.14 -8.20
C GLU A 21 -7.61 18.15 -7.79
N GLU A 22 -7.30 18.53 -6.55
CA GLU A 22 -5.95 18.51 -6.00
C GLU A 22 -5.51 17.07 -5.71
N LEU A 23 -6.40 16.25 -5.15
CA LEU A 23 -6.15 14.82 -4.94
C LEU A 23 -5.88 14.09 -6.25
N ILE A 24 -6.63 14.37 -7.33
CA ILE A 24 -6.37 13.85 -8.66
C ILE A 24 -4.97 14.27 -9.15
N SER A 25 -4.66 15.56 -9.03
CA SER A 25 -3.39 16.11 -9.52
C SER A 25 -2.20 15.48 -8.79
N LEU A 26 -2.37 15.20 -7.49
CA LEU A 26 -1.38 14.54 -6.67
C LEU A 26 -1.25 13.05 -7.00
N ALA A 27 -2.36 12.32 -7.12
CA ALA A 27 -2.37 10.89 -7.41
C ALA A 27 -1.68 10.55 -8.75
N LYS A 28 -1.80 11.43 -9.76
CA LYS A 28 -1.13 11.28 -11.07
C LYS A 28 0.41 11.25 -11.01
N LYS A 29 1.01 11.65 -9.89
CA LYS A 29 2.48 11.59 -9.71
C LYS A 29 2.99 10.18 -9.41
N PHE A 30 2.11 9.22 -9.13
CA PHE A 30 2.46 7.87 -8.70
C PHE A 30 2.10 6.83 -9.76
N ASP A 31 2.91 5.76 -9.84
CA ASP A 31 2.68 4.65 -10.76
C ASP A 31 1.66 3.64 -10.21
N TYR A 32 1.54 3.59 -8.87
CA TYR A 32 0.53 2.83 -8.15
C TYR A 32 0.18 3.52 -6.83
N LEU A 33 -1.03 3.30 -6.34
CA LEU A 33 -1.47 3.82 -5.06
C LEU A 33 -1.49 2.71 -4.01
N GLU A 34 -1.15 3.06 -2.77
CA GLU A 34 -1.05 2.13 -1.66
C GLU A 34 -2.29 2.23 -0.77
N ALA A 35 -2.90 1.09 -0.45
CA ALA A 35 -3.96 0.97 0.53
C ALA A 35 -3.44 0.14 1.70
N MET A 36 -3.26 0.78 2.86
CA MET A 36 -2.70 0.12 4.03
C MET A 36 -3.77 -0.11 5.11
N PRO A 37 -3.68 -1.21 5.89
CA PRO A 37 -4.59 -1.46 7.01
C PRO A 37 -4.55 -0.41 8.12
N VAL A 38 -3.48 0.40 8.19
CA VAL A 38 -3.34 1.46 9.19
C VAL A 38 -4.12 2.73 8.81
N PHE A 39 -4.54 2.86 7.55
CA PHE A 39 -5.32 3.99 7.07
C PHE A 39 -6.76 3.89 7.56
N SER A 40 -7.41 5.04 7.75
CA SER A 40 -8.84 5.06 8.00
C SER A 40 -9.61 4.50 6.80
N ARG A 41 -10.83 4.05 7.05
CA ARG A 41 -11.70 3.53 6.00
C ARG A 41 -11.92 4.58 4.90
N GLU A 42 -12.13 5.82 5.29
CA GLU A 42 -12.37 6.95 4.41
C GLU A 42 -11.16 7.21 3.49
N VAL A 43 -9.94 7.12 4.03
CA VAL A 43 -8.70 7.24 3.24
C VAL A 43 -8.59 6.10 2.24
N VAL A 44 -8.84 4.86 2.66
CA VAL A 44 -8.78 3.69 1.77
C VAL A 44 -9.81 3.80 0.64
N GLU A 45 -11.05 4.16 0.96
CA GLU A 45 -12.12 4.32 -0.04
C GLU A 45 -11.78 5.44 -1.04
N THR A 46 -11.23 6.57 -0.57
CA THR A 46 -10.78 7.68 -1.43
C THR A 46 -9.65 7.24 -2.38
N ILE A 47 -8.66 6.49 -1.87
CA ILE A 47 -7.55 5.96 -2.69
C ILE A 47 -8.08 5.00 -3.76
N ILE A 48 -9.06 4.17 -3.41
CA ILE A 48 -9.70 3.26 -4.38
C ILE A 48 -10.42 4.04 -5.48
N GLU A 49 -11.18 5.08 -5.11
CA GLU A 49 -11.88 5.94 -6.06
C GLU A 49 -10.90 6.67 -7.00
N LEU A 50 -9.78 7.20 -6.46
CA LEU A 50 -8.73 7.82 -7.27
C LEU A 50 -8.11 6.83 -8.25
N GLY A 51 -7.80 5.61 -7.80
CA GLY A 51 -7.25 4.56 -8.64
C GLY A 51 -8.18 4.15 -9.78
N GLU A 52 -9.48 4.00 -9.49
CA GLU A 52 -10.50 3.76 -10.51
C GLU A 52 -10.61 4.91 -11.51
N LYS A 53 -10.65 6.14 -11.01
CA LYS A 53 -10.83 7.35 -11.84
C LYS A 53 -9.68 7.58 -12.81
N LEU A 54 -8.46 7.26 -12.37
CA LEU A 54 -7.23 7.55 -13.10
C LEU A 54 -6.65 6.33 -13.82
N ASP A 55 -7.27 5.16 -13.67
CA ASP A 55 -6.75 3.86 -14.09
C ASP A 55 -5.33 3.57 -13.55
N ILE A 56 -5.09 3.97 -12.30
CA ILE A 56 -3.85 3.70 -11.57
C ILE A 56 -4.07 2.46 -10.68
N PRO A 57 -3.20 1.44 -10.72
CA PRO A 57 -3.36 0.27 -9.87
C PRO A 57 -3.28 0.64 -8.38
N VAL A 58 -4.24 0.13 -7.61
CA VAL A 58 -4.25 0.25 -6.15
C VAL A 58 -3.79 -1.07 -5.56
N CYS A 59 -2.83 -1.02 -4.64
CA CYS A 59 -2.20 -2.19 -4.04
C CYS A 59 -2.44 -2.22 -2.52
N ALA A 60 -2.94 -3.33 -2.01
CA ALA A 60 -3.02 -3.57 -0.57
C ALA A 60 -1.64 -3.90 0.01
N VAL A 61 -0.99 -2.93 0.65
CA VAL A 61 0.38 -3.06 1.18
C VAL A 61 0.34 -3.31 2.69
N SER A 62 1.23 -4.17 3.19
CA SER A 62 1.31 -4.52 4.62
C SER A 62 2.39 -3.77 5.39
N ASP A 63 3.27 -3.05 4.69
CA ASP A 63 4.53 -2.49 5.22
C ASP A 63 5.24 -3.47 6.17
N ALA A 64 5.40 -4.70 5.71
CA ALA A 64 5.88 -5.80 6.54
C ALA A 64 7.35 -5.58 6.90
N ARG A 65 7.64 -5.53 8.20
CA ARG A 65 9.02 -5.50 8.76
C ARG A 65 9.47 -6.85 9.29
N PHE A 66 8.50 -7.75 9.52
CA PHE A 66 8.73 -9.09 10.04
C PHE A 66 8.08 -10.14 9.12
N LEU A 67 8.63 -11.36 9.11
CA LEU A 67 8.02 -12.46 8.38
C LEU A 67 6.78 -12.97 9.11
N ARG A 68 6.89 -13.13 10.44
CA ARG A 68 5.82 -13.68 11.28
C ARG A 68 5.36 -12.65 12.31
N ARG A 69 4.15 -12.84 12.81
CA ARG A 69 3.57 -11.99 13.85
C ARG A 69 4.33 -12.12 15.18
N GLU A 70 4.85 -13.31 15.48
CA GLU A 70 5.52 -13.61 16.73
C GLU A 70 6.87 -12.88 16.84
N ASP A 71 7.60 -12.76 15.73
CA ASP A 71 8.90 -12.07 15.67
C ASP A 71 8.77 -10.59 16.02
N GLU A 72 7.64 -9.99 15.62
CA GLU A 72 7.29 -8.62 15.96
C GLU A 72 7.01 -8.44 17.46
N VAL A 73 6.24 -9.36 18.05
CA VAL A 73 5.90 -9.31 19.48
C VAL A 73 7.16 -9.43 20.33
N LEU A 74 8.07 -10.34 19.95
CA LEU A 74 9.32 -10.55 20.66
C LEU A 74 10.21 -9.30 20.66
N LEU A 75 10.40 -8.65 19.51
CA LEU A 75 11.22 -7.43 19.43
C LEU A 75 10.62 -6.29 20.27
N ARG A 76 9.29 -6.19 20.32
CA ARG A 76 8.57 -5.17 21.12
C ARG A 76 8.80 -5.37 22.61
N GLU A 77 8.67 -6.61 23.09
CA GLU A 77 8.92 -6.96 24.50
C GLU A 77 10.36 -6.66 24.92
N LEU A 78 11.34 -6.93 24.04
CA LEU A 78 12.75 -6.67 24.32
C LEU A 78 13.11 -5.17 24.35
N ASN A 79 12.51 -4.36 23.48
CA ASN A 79 12.89 -2.96 23.30
C ASN A 79 12.03 -1.95 24.08
N ASN A 80 11.00 -2.40 24.82
CA ASN A 80 10.06 -1.55 25.57
C ASN A 80 9.49 -0.39 24.72
N THR A 81 9.20 -0.67 23.45
CA THR A 81 8.72 0.32 22.47
C THR A 81 7.21 0.44 22.47
N LYS A 82 6.68 1.56 21.95
CA LYS A 82 5.23 1.82 21.87
C LYS A 82 4.52 0.72 21.06
N ILE A 83 3.24 0.50 21.39
CA ILE A 83 2.35 -0.43 20.69
C ILE A 83 1.94 0.19 19.35
N GLU A 84 2.62 -0.18 18.27
CA GLU A 84 2.16 0.07 16.89
C GLU A 84 1.27 -1.09 16.38
N ALA A 85 0.50 -0.86 15.31
CA ALA A 85 -0.22 -1.92 14.63
C ALA A 85 0.76 -2.97 14.07
N PRO A 86 0.41 -4.27 14.09
CA PRO A 86 1.37 -5.31 13.74
C PRO A 86 1.71 -5.39 12.23
N ARG A 87 2.99 -5.14 11.90
CA ARG A 87 3.59 -5.04 10.55
C ARG A 87 4.40 -6.28 10.18
N TYR A 88 3.71 -7.37 9.88
CA TYR A 88 4.29 -8.62 9.40
C TYR A 88 3.75 -9.02 8.02
N LEU A 89 4.41 -9.98 7.36
CA LEU A 89 3.97 -10.50 6.07
C LEU A 89 2.61 -11.20 6.19
N ARG A 90 1.66 -10.79 5.36
CA ARG A 90 0.31 -11.35 5.37
C ARG A 90 0.01 -12.02 4.04
N ASP A 91 -0.64 -13.17 4.15
CA ASP A 91 -1.20 -13.86 3.01
C ASP A 91 -2.49 -13.17 2.51
N TYR A 92 -3.06 -13.74 1.47
CA TYR A 92 -4.30 -13.26 0.86
C TYR A 92 -5.46 -13.21 1.87
N HIS A 93 -5.67 -14.27 2.65
CA HIS A 93 -6.76 -14.34 3.60
C HIS A 93 -6.61 -13.31 4.73
N GLY A 94 -5.40 -13.17 5.27
CA GLY A 94 -5.08 -12.16 6.26
C GLY A 94 -5.31 -10.74 5.76
N LYS A 95 -4.99 -10.45 4.50
CA LYS A 95 -5.33 -9.16 3.86
C LYS A 95 -6.84 -9.00 3.69
N CYS A 96 -7.57 -10.01 3.21
CA CYS A 96 -9.03 -9.95 3.10
C CYS A 96 -9.71 -9.63 4.44
N SER A 97 -9.23 -10.20 5.53
CA SER A 97 -9.77 -9.91 6.87
C SER A 97 -9.57 -8.45 7.30
N LEU A 98 -8.48 -7.80 6.90
CA LEU A 98 -8.22 -6.38 7.24
C LEU A 98 -9.10 -5.43 6.43
N PHE A 99 -9.47 -5.83 5.22
CA PHE A 99 -10.33 -5.07 4.32
C PHE A 99 -11.75 -5.64 4.25
N SER A 100 -12.23 -6.28 5.31
CA SER A 100 -13.52 -7.00 5.33
C SER A 100 -14.74 -6.09 5.11
N TYR A 101 -14.57 -4.78 5.27
CA TYR A 101 -15.59 -3.78 4.99
C TYR A 101 -15.73 -3.47 3.49
N LEU A 102 -14.77 -3.87 2.65
CA LEU A 102 -14.84 -3.77 1.21
C LEU A 102 -15.51 -5.01 0.61
N SER A 103 -16.12 -4.84 -0.57
CA SER A 103 -16.67 -5.95 -1.33
C SER A 103 -15.56 -6.92 -1.75
N LYS A 104 -15.90 -8.19 -1.96
CA LYS A 104 -14.93 -9.21 -2.38
C LYS A 104 -14.22 -8.84 -3.68
N ASN A 105 -14.95 -8.25 -4.62
CA ASN A 105 -14.40 -7.79 -5.89
C ASN A 105 -13.34 -6.71 -5.71
N ILE A 106 -13.59 -5.73 -4.83
CA ILE A 106 -12.62 -4.68 -4.52
C ILE A 106 -11.40 -5.29 -3.81
N GLN A 107 -11.62 -6.19 -2.84
CA GLN A 107 -10.52 -6.91 -2.17
C GLN A 107 -9.62 -7.64 -3.16
N ASP A 108 -10.19 -8.42 -4.08
CA ASP A 108 -9.41 -9.17 -5.07
C ASP A 108 -8.66 -8.23 -6.01
N ARG A 109 -9.30 -7.12 -6.40
CA ARG A 109 -8.66 -6.10 -7.23
C ARG A 109 -7.45 -5.48 -6.54
N ILE A 110 -7.53 -5.09 -5.26
CA ILE A 110 -6.41 -4.42 -4.59
C ILE A 110 -5.36 -5.38 -4.03
N ILE A 111 -5.74 -6.62 -3.68
CA ILE A 111 -4.82 -7.62 -3.09
C ILE A 111 -4.09 -8.43 -4.17
N ILE A 112 -4.74 -8.69 -5.31
CA ILE A 112 -4.18 -9.49 -6.41
C ILE A 112 -3.99 -8.64 -7.66
N GLY A 113 -5.07 -8.00 -8.13
CA GLY A 113 -5.07 -7.32 -9.44
C GLY A 113 -4.08 -6.16 -9.54
N GLY A 114 -4.05 -5.27 -8.53
CA GLY A 114 -3.10 -4.16 -8.45
C GLY A 114 -1.66 -4.64 -8.46
N PRO A 115 -1.25 -5.53 -7.54
CA PRO A 115 0.10 -6.11 -7.54
C PRO A 115 0.48 -6.80 -8.85
N GLN A 116 -0.44 -7.52 -9.50
CA GLN A 116 -0.19 -8.13 -10.82
C GLN A 116 0.03 -7.07 -11.91
N ARG A 117 -0.75 -5.97 -11.90
CA ARG A 117 -0.53 -4.85 -12.83
C ARG A 117 0.84 -4.21 -12.62
N VAL A 118 1.23 -3.97 -11.37
CA VAL A 118 2.55 -3.42 -11.03
C VAL A 118 3.66 -4.37 -11.46
N LEU A 119 3.52 -5.68 -11.22
CA LEU A 119 4.47 -6.68 -11.69
C LEU A 119 4.67 -6.63 -13.21
N GLY A 120 3.58 -6.43 -13.96
CA GLY A 120 3.63 -6.27 -15.42
C GLY A 120 4.34 -5.00 -15.91
N MET A 121 4.64 -4.05 -15.02
CA MET A 121 5.43 -2.84 -15.33
C MET A 121 6.94 -3.04 -15.10
N ILE A 122 7.35 -4.16 -14.49
CA ILE A 122 8.73 -4.43 -14.11
C ILE A 122 9.39 -5.31 -15.19
N GLU A 123 10.54 -4.88 -15.68
CA GLU A 123 11.36 -5.65 -16.62
C GLU A 123 12.33 -6.60 -15.90
N ASP A 124 12.77 -7.65 -16.58
CA ASP A 124 13.82 -8.54 -16.08
C ASP A 124 15.18 -7.82 -16.08
N VAL A 125 15.65 -7.42 -14.90
CA VAL A 125 16.93 -6.73 -14.73
C VAL A 125 18.05 -7.73 -14.51
N GLN A 126 19.00 -7.80 -15.44
CA GLN A 126 20.28 -8.52 -15.25
C GLN A 126 21.30 -7.59 -14.59
N TRP A 127 21.69 -7.91 -13.35
CA TRP A 127 22.55 -7.07 -12.52
C TRP A 127 23.92 -6.75 -13.14
N GLU A 128 24.44 -7.66 -13.97
CA GLU A 128 25.74 -7.50 -14.65
C GLU A 128 25.76 -6.30 -15.62
N HIS A 129 24.63 -5.94 -16.21
CA HIS A 129 24.51 -4.81 -17.16
C HIS A 129 24.30 -3.45 -16.47
N VAL A 130 23.88 -3.44 -15.21
CA VAL A 130 23.65 -2.21 -14.43
C VAL A 130 24.98 -1.61 -13.96
N LEU A 131 25.98 -2.46 -13.68
CA LEU A 131 27.30 -2.04 -13.22
C LEU A 131 28.20 -1.47 -14.34
N SER A 132 27.86 -1.69 -15.61
CA SER A 132 28.59 -1.13 -16.76
C SER A 132 28.15 0.27 -17.19
N LEU A 133 27.14 0.84 -16.50
CA LEU A 133 26.60 2.18 -16.80
C LEU A 133 27.09 3.27 -15.83
N ASN A 134 28.09 2.97 -14.99
CA ASN A 134 28.76 3.93 -14.11
C ASN A 134 30.26 4.06 -14.45
#